data_AF-A0A9E5R1K9-F1
#
_entry.id   AF-A0A9E5R1K9-F1
#
_cell.length_a   1.000
_cell.length_b   1.000
_cell.length_c   1.000
_cell.angle_alpha   90.00
_cell.angle_beta   90.00
_cell.angle_gamma   90.00
#
_symmetry.space_group_name_H-M   'P 1'
#
loop_
_entity.id
_entity.type
_entity.pdbx_description
1 polymer ?
#
loop_
_entity_poly.entity_id
_entity_poly.type
_entity_poly.pdbx_seq_one_letter_code
_entity_poly.pdbx_strand_id
1 'polypeptide(L)'
;MRRSKILAKMRAGQPVKLGMLGFFVPPYVAIAAELGYDGLWLEMEHRAFEAREVQALLVLCHHYDLDCIVRPSTRERAMLYRLLEDGATGLMMPHIPDAETARQLVQAVKISAVGRSGLRRTRPGDQLHGQLWRRDDAHRGARQP
;
A
#
# COMPACT_ATOMS: atom_id res chain seq x y z
N MET A 1 -11.10 5.32 8.41
CA MET A 1 -9.94 4.83 7.64
C MET A 1 -8.80 4.59 8.62
N ARG A 2 -8.27 3.37 8.70
CA ARG A 2 -7.19 3.02 9.63
C ARG A 2 -5.89 3.73 9.23
N ARG A 3 -5.10 4.17 10.22
CA ARG A 3 -3.75 4.71 9.97
C ARG A 3 -2.76 3.55 9.82
N SER A 4 -1.87 3.63 8.83
CA SER A 4 -0.79 2.66 8.65
C SER A 4 0.17 2.68 9.83
N LYS A 5 0.40 1.51 10.42
CA LYS A 5 1.41 1.28 11.47
C LYS A 5 2.82 1.44 10.92
N ILE A 6 3.04 0.90 9.71
CA ILE A 6 4.32 0.96 9.00
C ILE A 6 4.74 2.42 8.77
N LEU A 7 3.87 3.25 8.17
CA LEU A 7 4.19 4.65 7.92
C LEU A 7 4.41 5.44 9.22
N ALA A 8 3.62 5.15 10.27
CA ALA A 8 3.80 5.81 11.57
C ALA A 8 5.18 5.51 12.16
N LYS A 9 5.60 4.24 12.17
CA LYS A 9 6.93 3.81 12.65
C LYS A 9 8.07 4.36 11.80
N MET A 10 7.96 4.27 10.47
CA MET A 10 8.98 4.81 9.56
C MET A 10 9.19 6.32 9.76
N ARG A 11 8.10 7.09 9.92
CA ARG A 11 8.18 8.54 10.19
C ARG A 11 8.77 8.86 11.56
N ALA A 12 8.61 7.96 12.53
CA ALA A 12 9.22 8.06 13.85
C ALA A 12 10.68 7.55 13.91
N GLY A 13 11.25 7.12 12.78
CA GLY A 13 12.60 6.53 12.73
C GLY A 13 12.70 5.17 13.43
N GLN A 14 11.58 4.48 13.63
CA GLN A 14 11.54 3.18 14.30
C GLN A 14 11.62 2.02 13.29
N PRO A 15 12.23 0.89 13.66
CA PRO A 15 12.25 -0.30 12.81
C PRO A 15 10.84 -0.86 12.62
N VAL A 16 10.57 -1.35 11.41
CA VAL A 16 9.32 -2.02 11.03
C VAL A 16 9.58 -3.52 10.86
N LYS A 17 8.78 -4.34 11.53
CA LYS A 17 8.80 -5.80 11.36
C LYS A 17 7.83 -6.20 10.25
N LEU A 18 8.36 -6.60 9.10
CA LEU A 18 7.58 -6.98 7.93
C LEU A 18 7.85 -8.44 7.57
N GLY A 19 6.79 -9.23 7.42
CA GLY A 19 6.87 -10.62 6.94
C GLY A 19 6.60 -10.69 5.45
N MET A 20 7.21 -11.63 4.74
CA MET A 20 6.94 -11.86 3.32
C MET A 20 6.01 -13.07 3.16
N LEU A 21 4.95 -12.90 2.37
CA LEU A 21 4.09 -13.97 1.89
C LEU A 21 4.28 -14.15 0.39
N GLY A 22 4.90 -15.28 0.01
CA GLY A 22 5.06 -15.68 -1.40
C GLY A 22 4.05 -16.70 -1.90
N PHE A 23 3.17 -17.19 -1.03
CA PHE A 23 2.16 -18.20 -1.34
C PHE A 23 0.88 -17.92 -0.55
N PHE A 24 -0.24 -18.49 -0.98
CA PHE A 24 -1.51 -18.38 -0.26
C PHE A 24 -1.50 -19.24 1.02
N VAL A 25 -1.12 -18.62 2.14
CA VAL A 25 -1.07 -19.26 3.47
C VAL A 25 -1.84 -18.42 4.48
N PRO A 26 -3.19 -18.48 4.49
CA PRO A 26 -4.02 -17.67 5.40
C PRO A 26 -3.66 -17.75 6.89
N PRO A 27 -3.33 -18.93 7.48
CA PRO A 27 -2.98 -19.02 8.90
C PRO A 27 -1.75 -18.21 9.28
N TYR A 28 -0.84 -17.96 8.34
CA TYR A 28 0.38 -17.17 8.59
C TYR A 28 0.06 -15.73 9.01
N VAL A 29 -1.08 -15.18 8.56
CA VAL A 29 -1.50 -13.82 8.93
C VAL A 29 -1.73 -13.71 10.44
N ALA A 30 -2.43 -14.69 11.03
CA ALA A 30 -2.69 -14.74 12.46
C ALA A 30 -1.38 -14.91 13.26
N ILE A 31 -0.53 -15.85 12.82
CA ILE A 31 0.77 -16.11 13.46
C ILE A 31 1.66 -14.87 13.43
N ALA A 32 1.74 -14.17 12.30
CA ALA A 32 2.51 -12.94 12.19
C ALA A 32 1.99 -11.85 13.15
N ALA A 33 0.67 -11.75 13.32
CA ALA A 33 0.08 -10.81 14.26
C ALA A 33 0.45 -11.14 15.72
N GLU A 34 0.36 -12.42 16.11
CA GLU A 34 0.76 -12.89 17.45
C GLU A 34 2.26 -12.66 17.73
N LEU A 35 3.11 -12.81 16.72
CA LEU A 35 4.55 -12.54 16.82
C LEU A 35 4.90 -11.04 16.80
N GLY A 36 3.91 -10.16 16.73
CA GLY A 36 4.09 -8.71 16.79
C GLY A 36 4.71 -8.12 15.53
N TYR A 37 4.41 -8.67 14.36
CA TYR A 37 4.71 -8.02 13.09
C TYR A 37 3.87 -6.74 12.91
N ASP A 38 4.43 -5.76 12.21
CA ASP A 38 3.73 -4.52 11.87
C ASP A 38 2.87 -4.68 10.59
N GLY A 39 3.24 -5.64 9.76
CA GLY A 39 2.53 -5.97 8.55
C GLY A 39 3.14 -7.14 7.79
N LEU A 40 2.54 -7.40 6.62
CA LEU A 40 2.99 -8.38 5.65
C LEU A 40 3.16 -7.73 4.29
N TRP A 41 4.12 -8.21 3.50
CA TRP A 41 4.18 -7.94 2.07
C TRP A 41 3.74 -9.18 1.28
N LEU A 42 2.87 -8.99 0.28
CA LEU A 42 2.49 -10.02 -0.69
C LEU A 42 3.42 -9.94 -1.91
N GLU A 43 4.22 -10.97 -2.12
CA GLU A 43 5.20 -11.05 -3.21
C GLU A 43 4.50 -11.50 -4.49
N MET A 44 3.98 -10.57 -5.28
CA MET A 44 3.30 -10.88 -6.55
C MET A 44 4.18 -10.66 -7.77
N GLU A 45 5.46 -10.26 -7.61
CA GLU A 45 6.35 -10.06 -8.75
C GLU A 45 6.84 -11.39 -9.31
N HIS A 46 7.24 -12.29 -8.42
CA HIS A 46 7.83 -13.58 -8.78
C HIS A 46 6.94 -14.78 -8.45
N ARG A 47 5.77 -14.53 -7.86
CA ARG A 47 4.84 -15.59 -7.45
C ARG A 47 3.49 -15.37 -8.11
N ALA A 48 2.84 -16.48 -8.41
CA ALA A 48 1.49 -16.47 -8.93
C ALA A 48 0.52 -16.38 -7.76
N PHE A 49 -0.18 -15.25 -7.66
CA PHE A 49 -1.35 -15.08 -6.82
C PHE A 49 -2.56 -14.84 -7.71
N GLU A 50 -3.65 -15.52 -7.41
CA GLU A 50 -4.95 -15.19 -7.98
C GLU A 50 -5.55 -13.96 -7.28
N ALA A 51 -6.37 -13.18 -8.00
CA ALA A 51 -7.00 -11.99 -7.44
C ALA A 51 -7.83 -12.28 -6.18
N ARG A 52 -8.46 -13.46 -6.09
CA ARG A 52 -9.24 -13.87 -4.92
C ARG A 52 -8.38 -14.20 -3.70
N GLU A 53 -7.21 -14.78 -3.92
CA GLU A 53 -6.26 -15.07 -2.84
C GLU A 53 -5.74 -13.78 -2.22
N VAL A 54 -5.39 -12.79 -3.07
CA VAL A 54 -4.95 -11.46 -2.61
C VAL A 54 -6.05 -10.79 -1.78
N GLN A 55 -7.29 -10.78 -2.28
CA GLN A 55 -8.42 -10.20 -1.56
C GLN A 55 -8.66 -10.87 -0.20
N ALA A 56 -8.59 -12.20 -0.14
CA ALA A 56 -8.72 -12.93 1.12
C ALA A 56 -7.62 -12.58 2.13
N LEU A 57 -6.36 -12.50 1.67
CA LEU A 57 -5.23 -12.11 2.53
C LEU A 57 -5.34 -10.65 3.00
N LEU A 58 -5.79 -9.73 2.14
CA LEU A 58 -6.02 -8.33 2.49
C LEU A 58 -7.05 -8.18 3.60
N VAL A 59 -8.18 -8.89 3.49
CA VAL A 59 -9.22 -8.91 4.53
C VAL A 59 -8.70 -9.48 5.85
N LEU A 60 -7.93 -10.57 5.80
CA LEU A 60 -7.32 -11.17 6.99
C LEU A 60 -6.31 -10.22 7.65
N CYS A 61 -5.44 -9.58 6.88
CA CYS A 61 -4.50 -8.59 7.42
C CYS A 61 -5.24 -7.45 8.11
N HIS A 62 -6.35 -6.99 7.52
CA HIS A 62 -7.19 -5.97 8.13
C HIS A 62 -7.79 -6.44 9.47
N HIS A 63 -8.31 -7.67 9.51
CA HIS A 63 -8.90 -8.27 10.71
C HIS A 63 -7.89 -8.37 11.86
N TYR A 64 -6.65 -8.79 11.58
CA TYR A 64 -5.58 -8.92 12.57
C TYR A 64 -4.81 -7.63 12.85
N ASP A 65 -5.32 -6.49 12.40
CA ASP A 65 -4.67 -5.19 12.57
C ASP A 65 -3.22 -5.15 12.02
N LEU A 66 -2.94 -5.87 10.93
CA LEU A 66 -1.68 -5.84 10.19
C LEU A 66 -1.78 -4.91 8.99
N ASP A 67 -0.73 -4.16 8.69
CA ASP A 67 -0.64 -3.46 7.41
C ASP A 67 -0.33 -4.48 6.30
N CYS A 68 -0.91 -4.33 5.12
CA CYS A 68 -0.64 -5.21 3.98
C CYS A 68 -0.05 -4.41 2.82
N ILE A 69 1.21 -4.69 2.50
CA ILE A 69 1.92 -4.11 1.35
C ILE A 69 1.85 -5.10 0.20
N VAL A 70 1.57 -4.65 -1.02
CA VAL A 70 1.60 -5.54 -2.19
C VAL A 70 2.79 -5.17 -3.06
N ARG A 71 3.59 -6.16 -3.46
CA ARG A 71 4.64 -6.01 -4.46
C ARG A 71 4.14 -6.56 -5.81
N PRO A 72 3.58 -5.72 -6.69
CA PRO A 72 2.98 -6.15 -7.94
C PRO A 72 4.04 -6.50 -9.01
N SER A 73 3.70 -7.41 -9.92
CA SER A 73 4.49 -7.71 -11.13
C SER A 73 4.34 -6.69 -12.26
N THR A 74 3.39 -5.76 -12.16
CA THR A 74 3.08 -4.77 -13.21
C THR A 74 3.17 -3.33 -12.71
N ARG A 75 3.29 -2.41 -13.66
CA ARG A 75 3.15 -0.96 -13.45
C ARG A 75 1.84 -0.40 -14.01
N GLU A 76 0.97 -1.27 -14.51
CA GLU A 76 -0.32 -0.85 -15.07
C GLU A 76 -1.20 -0.18 -14.01
N ARG A 77 -1.51 1.09 -14.27
CA ARG A 77 -2.31 1.95 -13.40
C ARG A 77 -3.59 1.26 -12.91
N ALA A 78 -4.35 0.62 -13.80
CA ALA A 78 -5.62 0.00 -13.46
C ALA A 78 -5.48 -1.12 -12.40
N MET A 79 -4.45 -1.96 -12.53
CA MET A 79 -4.17 -3.03 -11.59
C MET A 79 -3.69 -2.47 -10.24
N LEU A 80 -2.80 -1.47 -10.26
CA LEU A 80 -2.33 -0.81 -9.03
C LEU A 80 -3.47 -0.13 -8.26
N TYR A 81 -4.40 0.55 -8.95
CA TYR A 81 -5.59 1.11 -8.32
C TYR A 81 -6.46 0.03 -7.71
N ARG A 82 -6.69 -1.07 -8.43
CA ARG A 82 -7.52 -2.16 -7.92
C ARG A 82 -6.95 -2.75 -6.63
N LEU A 83 -5.63 -2.94 -6.54
CA LEU A 83 -4.99 -3.40 -5.31
C LEU A 83 -5.24 -2.45 -4.12
N LEU A 84 -5.16 -1.13 -4.37
CA LEU A 84 -5.44 -0.11 -3.35
C LEU A 84 -6.94 -0.07 -2.98
N GLU A 85 -7.84 -0.22 -3.95
CA GLU A 85 -9.29 -0.29 -3.73
C GLU A 85 -9.71 -1.57 -2.98
N ASP A 86 -9.02 -2.69 -3.23
CA ASP A 86 -9.21 -3.97 -2.54
C ASP A 86 -8.69 -3.92 -1.09
N GLY A 87 -7.95 -2.87 -0.70
CA GLY A 87 -7.57 -2.59 0.68
C GLY A 87 -6.07 -2.74 0.99
N ALA A 88 -5.21 -2.82 -0.02
CA ALA A 88 -3.77 -2.74 0.21
C ALA A 88 -3.40 -1.43 0.93
N THR A 89 -2.59 -1.54 1.97
CA THR A 89 -2.10 -0.39 2.75
C THR A 89 -1.07 0.42 1.95
N GLY A 90 -0.30 -0.24 1.10
CA GLY A 90 0.69 0.38 0.24
C GLY A 90 1.18 -0.56 -0.85
N LEU A 91 1.97 -0.01 -1.76
CA LEU A 91 2.58 -0.75 -2.86
C LEU A 91 4.11 -0.70 -2.72
N MET A 92 4.76 -1.84 -2.88
CA MET A 92 6.21 -1.98 -2.97
C MET A 92 6.57 -2.16 -4.44
N MET A 93 6.97 -1.07 -5.10
CA MET A 93 7.17 -1.08 -6.55
C MET A 93 8.55 -1.62 -6.89
N PRO A 94 8.66 -2.70 -7.69
CA PRO A 94 9.95 -3.24 -8.05
C PRO A 94 10.61 -2.48 -9.20
N HIS A 95 11.91 -2.72 -9.38
CA HIS A 95 12.73 -2.27 -10.52
C HIS A 95 12.54 -0.80 -10.91
N ILE A 96 12.50 0.12 -9.95
CA ILE A 96 12.39 1.56 -10.24
C ILE A 96 13.79 2.11 -10.50
N PRO A 97 14.12 2.51 -11.74
CA PRO A 97 15.50 2.85 -12.10
C PRO A 97 15.91 4.26 -11.64
N ASP A 98 14.96 5.16 -11.48
CA ASP A 98 15.23 6.56 -11.20
C ASP A 98 14.08 7.26 -10.43
N ALA A 99 14.39 8.44 -9.90
CA ALA A 99 13.45 9.23 -9.10
C ALA A 99 12.31 9.87 -9.91
N GLU A 100 12.47 10.07 -11.22
CA GLU A 100 11.41 10.55 -12.10
C GLU A 100 10.36 9.46 -12.33
N THR A 101 10.78 8.25 -12.67
CA THR A 101 9.90 7.08 -12.79
C THR A 101 9.10 6.85 -11.51
N ALA A 102 9.75 6.97 -10.34
CA ALA A 102 9.08 6.89 -9.05
C ALA A 102 7.99 7.97 -8.89
N ARG A 103 8.29 9.22 -9.26
CA ARG A 103 7.35 10.35 -9.17
C ARG A 103 6.15 10.16 -10.09
N GLN A 104 6.38 9.77 -11.35
CA GLN A 104 5.32 9.51 -12.32
C GLN A 104 4.37 8.41 -11.82
N LEU A 105 4.93 7.33 -11.28
CA LEU A 105 4.16 6.21 -10.73
C LEU A 105 3.31 6.62 -9.53
N VAL A 106 3.89 7.38 -8.59
CA VAL A 106 3.17 7.94 -7.44
C VAL A 106 2.01 8.83 -7.90
N GLN A 107 2.24 9.71 -8.89
CA GLN A 107 1.18 10.55 -9.45
C GLN A 107 0.10 9.73 -10.15
N ALA A 108 0.49 8.64 -10.82
CA ALA A 108 -0.44 7.77 -11.52
C ALA A 108 -1.38 7.04 -10.56
N VAL A 109 -0.92 6.62 -9.37
CA VAL A 109 -1.71 5.87 -8.38
C VAL A 109 -2.37 6.73 -7.30
N LYS A 110 -1.86 7.95 -7.05
CA LYS A 110 -2.51 8.89 -6.15
C LYS A 110 -3.90 9.23 -6.69
N ILE A 111 -4.94 9.06 -5.87
CA ILE A 111 -6.25 9.66 -6.16
C ILE A 111 -6.06 11.16 -5.99
N SER A 112 -5.96 11.89 -7.10
CA SER A 112 -5.83 13.34 -7.02
C SER A 112 -7.12 13.93 -6.44
N ALA A 113 -6.99 14.78 -5.42
CA ALA A 113 -8.09 15.69 -5.03
C ALA A 113 -8.41 16.69 -6.16
N VAL A 114 -7.47 16.85 -7.10
CA VAL A 114 -7.55 17.77 -8.24
C VAL A 114 -7.60 16.94 -9.51
N GLY A 115 -8.83 16.74 -10.00
CA GLY A 115 -9.25 16.20 -11.28
C GLY A 115 -8.20 15.52 -12.16
N ARG A 116 -8.27 14.19 -12.24
CA ARG A 116 -7.90 13.38 -13.43
C ARG A 116 -8.22 11.89 -13.31
N SER A 117 -8.77 11.41 -12.19
CA SER A 117 -9.25 10.03 -12.05
C SER A 117 -10.77 9.99 -12.13
N GLY A 118 -11.32 9.32 -13.15
CA GLY A 118 -12.76 9.14 -13.39
C GLY A 118 -13.46 8.15 -12.45
N LEU A 119 -13.16 8.20 -11.14
CA LEU A 119 -13.77 7.29 -10.18
C LEU A 119 -15.10 7.83 -9.62
N ARG A 120 -16.11 6.96 -9.68
CA ARG A 120 -17.43 7.10 -9.08
C ARG A 120 -17.33 7.20 -7.54
N ARG A 121 -17.57 8.39 -7.00
CA ARG A 121 -17.72 8.67 -5.57
C ARG A 121 -18.85 7.82 -4.97
N THR A 122 -18.55 6.66 -4.40
CA THR A 122 -19.57 5.84 -3.73
C THR A 122 -19.19 5.41 -2.33
N ARG A 123 -17.95 5.63 -1.88
CA ARG A 123 -17.56 5.33 -0.50
C ARG A 123 -17.25 6.62 0.27
N PRO A 124 -17.67 6.75 1.54
CA PRO A 124 -17.37 7.92 2.37
C PRO A 124 -15.86 8.23 2.51
N GLY A 125 -14.97 7.28 2.20
CA GLY A 125 -13.51 7.45 2.24
C GLY A 125 -12.87 8.10 1.01
N ASP A 126 -13.59 8.23 -0.11
CA ASP A 126 -13.02 8.74 -1.38
C ASP A 126 -12.65 10.24 -1.30
N GLN A 127 -13.30 10.99 -0.41
CA GLN A 127 -13.00 12.41 -0.17
C GLN A 127 -11.71 12.63 0.65
N LEU A 128 -11.25 11.63 1.39
CA LEU A 128 -10.12 11.73 2.32
C LEU A 128 -8.79 11.25 1.73
N HIS A 129 -8.82 10.36 0.73
CA HIS A 129 -7.60 9.90 0.04
C HIS A 129 -6.80 11.06 -0.55
N GLY A 130 -7.47 12.03 -1.17
CA GLY A 130 -6.84 13.25 -1.69
C GLY A 130 -6.27 14.19 -0.60
N GLN A 131 -6.71 14.06 0.66
CA GLN A 131 -6.19 14.84 1.79
C GLN A 131 -4.98 14.18 2.45
N LEU A 132 -4.92 12.84 2.44
CA LEU A 132 -3.79 12.08 3.02
C LEU A 132 -2.47 12.41 2.31
N TRP A 133 -2.53 12.56 0.99
CA TRP A 133 -1.36 12.87 0.16
C TRP A 133 -0.94 14.35 0.17
N ARG A 134 -1.84 15.28 0.54
CA ARG A 134 -1.49 16.71 0.63
C ARG A 134 -0.47 17.01 1.73
N ARG A 135 -0.45 16.20 2.81
CA ARG A 135 0.48 16.41 3.92
C ARG A 135 1.92 16.00 3.60
N ASP A 136 2.12 14.99 2.75
CA ASP A 136 3.47 14.53 2.39
C ASP A 136 4.19 15.49 1.43
N ASP A 137 3.46 16.28 0.64
CA ASP A 137 4.04 17.30 -0.23
C ASP A 137 4.43 18.57 0.57
N ALA A 138 3.74 18.85 1.70
CA ALA A 138 4.04 19.99 2.56
C ALA A 138 5.34 19.83 3.38
N HIS A 139 5.78 18.60 3.67
CA HIS A 139 7.01 18.35 4.44
C HIS A 139 8.30 18.40 3.60
N ARG A 140 8.23 18.46 2.27
CA ARG A 140 9.41 18.52 1.39
C ARG A 140 9.90 19.94 1.10
N GLY A 141 9.19 20.97 1.54
CA GLY A 141 9.56 22.38 1.32
C GLY A 141 10.59 22.96 2.30
N ALA A 142 11.09 22.19 3.28
CA ALA A 142 11.85 22.74 4.42
C ALA A 142 13.28 22.21 4.59
N ARG A 143 13.90 21.61 3.55
CA ARG A 143 15.33 21.26 3.59
C ARG A 143 16.03 21.62 2.28
N GLN A 144 16.63 22.80 2.27
CA GLN A 144 17.78 23.26 1.47
C GLN A 144 18.67 24.03 2.47
N PRO A 145 20.01 24.11 2.31
CA PRO A 145 20.72 24.50 1.08
C PRO A 145 21.22 23.33 0.22
#